data_AF-A0A955PWC9-F1
#
_entry.id   AF-A0A955PWC9-F1
#
_cell.length_a   1.000
_cell.length_b   1.000
_cell.length_c   1.000
_cell.angle_alpha   90.00
_cell.angle_beta   90.00
_cell.angle_gamma   90.00
#
_symmetry.space_group_name_H-M   'P 1'
#
loop_
_entity.id
_entity.type
_entity.pdbx_description
1 polymer ?
#
loop_
_entity_poly.entity_id
_entity_poly.type
_entity_poly.pdbx_seq_one_letter_code
_entity_poly.pdbx_strand_id
1 'polypeptide(L)' 'MPKSLVIVESPTKAETLSKYFGCNDQASASVGHLKGVPKGNSGIDLEHNFGDSMSQKIDL' A
#
# COMPACT_ATOMS: atom_id res chain seq x y z
N MET A 1 11.86 -17.34 -15.17
CA MET A 1 12.44 -16.54 -14.08
C MET A 1 11.29 -16.05 -13.21
N PRO A 2 11.42 -16.00 -11.87
CA PRO A 2 10.37 -15.43 -11.02
C PRO A 2 10.18 -13.95 -11.36
N LYS A 3 8.92 -13.49 -11.40
CA LYS A 3 8.60 -12.07 -11.57
C LYS A 3 8.67 -11.35 -10.23
N SER A 4 9.32 -10.19 -10.18
CA SER A 4 9.37 -9.35 -8.97
C SER A 4 8.32 -8.26 -9.05
N LEU A 5 7.65 -7.97 -7.93
CA LEU A 5 6.74 -6.83 -7.79
C LEU A 5 7.38 -5.79 -6.86
N VAL A 6 7.52 -4.56 -7.37
CA VAL A 6 8.04 -3.42 -6.62
C VAL A 6 6.91 -2.42 -6.42
N ILE A 7 6.59 -2.14 -5.16
CA ILE A 7 5.55 -1.18 -4.78
C ILE A 7 6.20 0.11 -4.28
N VAL A 8 5.77 1.25 -4.82
CA VAL A 8 6.22 2.60 -4.42
C VAL A 8 5.04 3.50 -4.08
N GLU A 9 5.24 4.61 -3.39
CA GLU A 9 4.13 5.46 -2.93
C GLU A 9 3.52 6.34 -4.02
N SER A 10 4.28 6.69 -5.06
CA SER A 10 3.87 7.67 -6.07
C SER A 10 3.94 7.12 -7.50
N PRO A 11 2.95 7.45 -8.37
CA PRO A 11 2.94 7.02 -9.78
C PRO A 11 4.22 7.40 -10.53
N THR A 12 4.73 8.62 -10.31
CA THR A 12 5.94 9.11 -10.98
C THR A 12 7.18 8.27 -10.67
N LYS A 13 7.30 7.70 -9.46
CA LYS A 13 8.40 6.80 -9.13
C LYS A 13 8.25 5.42 -9.78
N ALA A 14 7.02 4.91 -9.91
CA ALA A 14 6.77 3.66 -10.63
C ALA A 14 7.14 3.82 -12.11
N GLU A 15 6.74 4.91 -12.75
CA GLU A 15 7.11 5.24 -14.13
C GLU A 15 8.63 5.40 -14.32
N THR A 16 9.29 6.02 -13.34
CA THR A 16 10.75 6.21 -13.37
C THR A 16 11.48 4.87 -13.24
N LEU A 17 11.09 4.03 -12.27
CA LEU A 17 11.70 2.72 -12.04
C LEU A 17 11.41 1.73 -13.18
N SER A 18 10.25 1.84 -13.83
CA SER A 18 9.91 1.02 -15.01
C SER A 18 10.88 1.19 -16.17
N LYS A 19 11.61 2.33 -16.23
CA LYS A 19 12.67 2.55 -17.23
C LYS A 19 13.97 1.81 -16.90
N TYR A 20 14.18 1.45 -15.64
CA TYR A 20 15.37 0.75 -15.15
C TYR A 20 15.16 -0.75 -14.96
N PHE A 21 13.91 -1.18 -14.87
CA PHE A 21 13.51 -2.57 -14.67
C PHE A 21 13.39 -3.34 -15.99
N GLY A 22 13.78 -4.63 -15.94
CA GLY A 22 13.69 -5.53 -17.08
C GLY A 22 12.31 -6.16 -17.23
N CYS A 23 12.13 -7.00 -18.26
CA CYS A 23 10.85 -7.66 -18.58
C CYS A 23 10.26 -8.54 -17.45
N ASN A 24 11.06 -8.88 -16.43
CA ASN A 24 10.63 -9.71 -15.31
C ASN A 24 10.24 -8.92 -14.05
N ASP A 25 10.33 -7.59 -14.06
CA ASP A 25 10.03 -6.77 -12.89
C ASP A 25 8.84 -5.84 -13.19
N GLN A 26 7.89 -5.77 -12.26
CA GLN A 26 6.71 -4.91 -12.35
C GLN A 26 6.77 -3.84 -11.24
N ALA A 27 6.67 -2.56 -11.62
CA ALA A 27 6.54 -1.47 -10.66
C ALA A 27 5.09 -0.99 -10.60
N SER A 28 4.55 -0.83 -9.39
CA SER A 28 3.21 -0.29 -9.16
C SER A 28 3.21 0.75 -8.04
N ALA A 29 2.26 1.69 -8.08
CA ALA A 29 2.13 2.73 -7.08
C ALA A 29 1.00 2.44 -6.08
N SER A 30 1.24 2.68 -4.79
CA SER A 30 0.21 2.56 -3.73
C SER A 30 -0.77 3.74 -3.71
N VAL A 31 -0.44 4.83 -4.42
CA VAL A 31 -1.23 6.07 -4.53
C VAL A 31 -1.59 6.68 -3.16
N GLY A 32 -0.77 6.43 -2.14
CA GLY A 32 -0.97 6.91 -0.78
C GLY A 32 -1.11 5.79 0.27
N HIS A 33 -1.77 6.12 1.38
CA HIS A 33 -1.95 5.22 2.52
C HIS A 33 -2.98 4.15 2.18
N LEU A 34 -2.57 2.88 2.23
CA LEU A 34 -3.45 1.72 1.99
C LEU A 34 -4.38 1.43 3.17
N LYS A 35 -4.07 2.00 4.33
CA LYS A 35 -4.69 1.67 5.60
C LYS A 35 -4.63 2.92 6.47
N GLY A 36 -5.81 3.42 6.82
CA GLY A 36 -5.98 4.61 7.65
C GLY A 36 -6.93 4.31 8.79
N VAL A 37 -6.77 5.08 9.86
CA VAL A 37 -7.73 5.07 10.95
C VAL A 37 -9.06 5.64 10.43
N PRO A 38 -10.22 5.03 10.77
CA PRO A 38 -11.53 5.57 10.38
C PRO A 38 -11.65 7.04 10.82
N LYS A 39 -12.08 7.92 9.90
CA LYS A 39 -12.24 9.36 10.15
C LYS A 39 -13.59 9.63 10.82
N GLY A 40 -13.56 9.94 12.12
CA GLY A 40 -14.75 10.24 12.95
C GLY A 40 -14.61 9.65 14.35
N ASN A 41 -15.22 10.29 15.35
CA ASN A 41 -15.01 10.12 16.80
C ASN A 41 -14.35 8.80 17.22
N SER A 42 -13.09 8.92 17.67
CA SER A 42 -12.26 7.89 18.28
C SER A 42 -12.09 6.61 17.45
N GLY A 43 -11.19 6.65 16.46
CA GLY A 43 -10.63 5.45 15.83
C GLY A 43 -9.67 4.64 16.72
N ILE A 44 -9.87 4.75 18.04
CA ILE A 44 -9.09 4.10 19.10
C ILE A 44 -10.14 3.45 19.99
N ASP A 45 -10.29 2.14 19.88
CA ASP A 45 -11.11 1.36 20.80
C ASP A 45 -10.33 1.22 22.11
N LEU A 46 -10.69 2.04 23.11
CA LEU A 46 -10.10 2.00 24.44
C LEU A 46 -10.64 0.84 25.29
N GLU A 47 -11.75 0.20 24.87
CA GLU A 47 -12.41 -0.88 25.59
C GLU A 47 -11.86 -2.26 25.16
N HIS A 48 -11.53 -2.46 23.87
CA HIS A 48 -10.94 -3.71 23.36
C HIS A 48 -9.48 -3.53 22.91
N ASN A 49 -8.57 -3.38 23.87
CA ASN A 49 -7.12 -3.70 23.76
C ASN A 49 -6.49 -3.53 22.35
N PHE A 50 -6.76 -2.41 21.67
CA PHE A 50 -6.21 -2.01 20.36
C PHE A 50 -6.32 -3.04 19.20
N GLY A 51 -7.26 -3.99 19.28
CA GLY A 51 -7.19 -5.25 18.53
C GLY A 51 -7.20 -5.18 17.00
N ASP A 52 -8.05 -4.38 16.36
CA ASP A 52 -8.34 -4.61 14.92
C ASP A 52 -8.85 -3.41 14.11
N SER A 53 -8.59 -2.17 14.54
CA SER A 53 -9.17 -0.95 13.91
C SER A 53 -8.62 -0.59 12.51
N MET A 54 -8.03 -1.55 11.82
CA MET A 54 -6.99 -1.27 10.85
C MET A 54 -7.09 -2.16 9.60
N SER A 55 -8.09 -3.03 9.41
CA SER A 55 -8.14 -3.90 8.22
C SER A 55 -8.89 -3.26 7.04
N GLN A 56 -8.16 -2.86 5.99
CA GLN A 56 -8.72 -2.57 4.66
C GLN A 56 -8.10 -3.52 3.64
N LYS A 57 -8.97 -4.15 2.84
CA LYS A 57 -8.60 -5.14 1.82
C LYS A 57 -7.99 -4.38 0.63
N ILE A 58 -6.70 -4.59 0.39
CA ILE A 58 -6.04 -4.10 -0.82
C ILE A 58 -6.41 -5.10 -1.91
N ASP A 59 -7.29 -4.69 -2.82
CA ASP A 59 -7.52 -5.44 -4.05
C ASP A 59 -6.32 -5.17 -4.97
N LEU A 60 -5.39 -6.13 -5.03
CA LEU A 60 -4.31 -6.19 -6.03
C LEU A 60 -4.80 -6.84 -7.31
#